data_AF-A0AAD7H7I4-F1
#
_entry.id   AF-A0AAD7H7I4-F1
#
_cell.length_a   1.000
_cell.length_b   1.000
_cell.length_c   1.000
_cell.angle_alpha   90.00
_cell.angle_beta   90.00
_cell.angle_gamma   90.00
#
_symmetry.space_group_name_H-M   'P 1'
#
loop_
_entity.id
_entity.type
_entity.pdbx_description
1 polymer ?
#
loop_
_entity_poly.entity_id
_entity_poly.type
_entity_poly.pdbx_seq_one_letter_code
_entity_poly.pdbx_strand_id
1 'polypeptide(L)'
;RQLSIDEQTSKQLEDKLAHRPDKATLVERNILKDDKGLAPALVAAKEKLQRSQLEDQLANAMSKRPTREELEKNGILKGAC
;
A
#
# COMPACT_ATOMS: atom_id res chain seq x y z
N ARG A 1 11.34 -39.20 15.88
CA ARG A 1 11.13 -38.25 14.76
C ARG A 1 10.25 -38.95 13.73
N GLN A 2 8.93 -38.94 13.89
CA GLN A 2 8.01 -39.40 12.83
C GLN A 2 7.95 -38.30 11.78
N LEU A 3 8.51 -38.56 10.60
CA LEU A 3 8.20 -37.83 9.37
C LEU A 3 7.05 -38.59 8.70
N SER A 4 5.82 -38.31 9.11
CA SER A 4 4.65 -38.73 8.35
C SER A 4 3.87 -37.48 8.04
N ILE A 5 4.36 -36.74 7.04
CA ILE A 5 3.53 -35.73 6.39
C ILE A 5 2.41 -36.53 5.73
N ASP A 6 1.18 -36.30 6.18
CA ASP A 6 0.00 -36.96 5.65
C ASP A 6 -0.08 -36.74 4.13
N GLU A 7 -0.27 -37.81 3.35
CA GLU A 7 -0.19 -37.77 1.88
C GLU A 7 -1.23 -36.80 1.28
N GLN A 8 -2.37 -36.60 1.95
CA GLN A 8 -3.36 -35.61 1.51
C GLN A 8 -2.84 -34.19 1.72
N THR A 9 -2.12 -33.95 2.82
CA THR A 9 -1.47 -32.67 3.09
C THR A 9 -0.39 -32.34 2.05
N SER A 10 0.37 -33.34 1.58
CA SER A 10 1.33 -33.16 0.47
C SER A 10 0.61 -32.71 -0.80
N LYS A 11 -0.43 -33.45 -1.22
CA LYS A 11 -1.18 -33.13 -2.43
C LYS A 11 -1.80 -31.73 -2.38
N GLN A 12 -2.34 -31.33 -1.23
CA GLN A 12 -2.90 -29.98 -1.05
C GLN A 12 -1.84 -28.89 -1.11
N LEU A 13 -0.63 -29.14 -0.61
CA LEU A 13 0.47 -28.19 -0.68
C LEU A 13 0.96 -28.01 -2.13
N GLU A 14 1.09 -29.12 -2.87
CA GLU A 14 1.51 -29.12 -4.27
C GLU A 14 0.55 -28.29 -5.15
N ASP A 15 -0.77 -28.46 -4.97
CA ASP A 15 -1.78 -27.67 -5.68
C ASP A 15 -1.69 -26.17 -5.37
N LYS A 16 -1.49 -25.81 -4.09
CA LYS A 16 -1.33 -24.40 -3.68
C LYS A 16 -0.04 -23.77 -4.21
N LEU A 17 1.03 -24.54 -4.32
CA LEU A 17 2.30 -24.08 -4.89
C LEU A 17 2.18 -23.85 -6.40
N ALA A 18 1.42 -24.69 -7.11
CA ALA A 18 1.16 -24.53 -8.54
C ALA A 18 0.38 -23.23 -8.85
N HIS A 19 -0.56 -22.86 -7.98
CA HIS A 19 -1.37 -21.64 -8.13
C HIS A 19 -0.77 -20.41 -7.42
N ARG A 20 0.49 -20.47 -6.99
CA ARG A 20 1.12 -19.37 -6.25
C ARG A 20 1.27 -18.13 -7.16
N PRO A 21 0.68 -16.98 -6.81
CA PRO A 21 0.83 -15.76 -7.58
C PRO A 21 2.25 -15.19 -7.49
N ASP A 22 2.66 -14.46 -8.53
CA ASP A 22 3.95 -13.79 -8.57
C ASP A 22 4.04 -12.65 -7.53
N LYS A 23 5.28 -12.35 -7.11
CA LYS A 23 5.57 -11.25 -6.18
C LYS A 23 5.02 -9.92 -6.68
N ALA A 24 5.16 -9.60 -7.97
CA ALA A 24 4.69 -8.34 -8.54
C ALA A 24 3.18 -8.17 -8.40
N THR A 25 2.40 -9.24 -8.65
CA THR A 25 0.95 -9.22 -8.47
C THR A 25 0.54 -8.98 -7.02
N LEU A 26 1.29 -9.53 -6.06
CA LEU A 26 1.05 -9.28 -4.64
C LEU A 26 1.34 -7.84 -4.24
N VAL A 27 2.35 -7.21 -4.85
CA VAL A 27 2.67 -5.79 -4.64
C VAL A 27 1.60 -4.88 -5.25
N GLU A 28 1.15 -5.17 -6.47
CA GLU A 28 0.09 -4.41 -7.14
C GLU A 28 -1.22 -4.44 -6.33
N ARG A 29 -1.56 -5.62 -5.79
CA ARG A 29 -2.72 -5.79 -4.91
C ARG A 29 -2.52 -5.23 -3.49
N ASN A 30 -1.41 -4.55 -3.21
CA ASN A 30 -1.05 -4.00 -1.90
C ASN A 30 -0.99 -5.05 -0.77
N ILE A 31 -0.83 -6.33 -1.11
CA ILE A 31 -0.67 -7.43 -0.14
C ILE A 31 0.77 -7.46 0.36
N LEU A 32 1.74 -7.36 -0.56
CA LEU A 32 3.14 -7.21 -0.22
C LEU A 32 3.55 -5.75 -0.41
N LYS A 33 4.37 -5.21 0.48
CA LYS A 33 4.93 -3.88 0.33
C LYS A 33 6.10 -3.92 -0.64
N ASP A 34 6.25 -2.86 -1.44
CA ASP A 34 7.38 -2.74 -2.36
C ASP A 34 8.66 -2.42 -1.57
N ASP A 35 9.28 -3.48 -1.07
CA ASP A 35 10.60 -3.44 -0.45
C ASP A 35 11.63 -3.76 -1.53
N LYS A 36 12.11 -2.68 -2.15
CA LYS A 36 13.22 -2.62 -3.10
C LYS A 36 14.55 -3.07 -2.47
N GLY A 37 14.59 -4.30 -1.94
CA GLY A 37 15.76 -4.88 -1.26
C GLY A 37 15.88 -4.55 0.23
N LEU A 38 14.84 -3.99 0.87
CA LEU A 38 14.84 -3.72 2.31
C LEU A 38 14.57 -5.00 3.11
N ALA A 39 15.13 -5.07 4.32
CA ALA A 39 14.92 -6.19 5.21
C ALA A 39 13.45 -6.26 5.69
N PRO A 40 12.83 -7.45 5.79
CA PRO A 40 11.43 -7.62 6.21
C PRO A 40 11.08 -6.97 7.56
N ALA A 41 12.04 -6.89 8.48
CA ALA A 41 11.84 -6.26 9.79
C ALA A 41 11.70 -4.73 9.73
N LEU A 42 12.26 -4.08 8.70
CA LEU A 42 12.29 -2.62 8.58
C LEU A 42 11.09 -2.05 7.81
N VAL A 43 10.36 -2.89 7.08
CA VAL A 43 9.22 -2.50 6.25
C VAL A 43 8.16 -1.75 7.07
N ALA A 44 7.80 -2.30 8.22
CA ALA A 44 6.78 -1.70 9.09
C ALA A 44 7.20 -0.31 9.61
N ALA A 45 8.48 -0.15 9.96
CA ALA A 45 9.01 1.13 10.42
C ALA A 45 9.03 2.17 9.29
N LYS A 46 9.45 1.76 8.09
CA LYS A 46 9.41 2.60 6.89
C LYS A 46 7.99 3.06 6.57
N GLU A 47 7.02 2.16 6.54
CA GLU A 47 5.61 2.52 6.27
C GLU A 47 5.06 3.50 7.29
N LYS A 48 5.34 3.27 8.58
CA LYS A 48 4.91 4.18 9.65
C LYS A 48 5.49 5.58 9.44
N LEU A 49 6.77 5.67 9.08
CA LEU A 49 7.43 6.95 8.80
C LEU A 49 6.84 7.63 7.57
N GLN A 50 6.67 6.91 6.46
CA GLN A 50 6.09 7.43 5.23
C GLN A 50 4.66 7.95 5.46
N ARG A 51 3.86 7.23 6.26
CA ARG A 51 2.52 7.65 6.62
C ARG A 51 2.53 8.95 7.43
N SER A 52 3.37 9.05 8.46
CA SER A 52 3.49 10.28 9.26
C SER A 52 3.87 11.47 8.38
N GLN A 53 4.87 11.31 7.50
CA GLN A 53 5.28 12.36 6.59
C GLN A 53 4.14 12.82 5.66
N LEU A 54 3.34 11.88 5.15
CA LEU A 54 2.15 12.19 4.35
C LEU A 54 1.07 12.90 5.17
N GLU A 55 0.84 12.48 6.41
CA GLU A 55 -0.10 13.12 7.33
C GLU A 55 0.30 14.58 7.60
N ASP A 56 1.58 14.85 7.89
CA ASP A 56 2.12 16.20 8.09
C ASP A 56 2.01 17.07 6.81
N GLN A 57 2.36 16.50 5.65
CA GLN A 57 2.24 17.20 4.37
C GLN A 57 0.79 17.55 4.05
N LEU A 58 -0.13 16.61 4.27
CA LEU A 58 -1.56 16.81 4.07
C LEU A 58 -2.10 17.89 5.01
N ALA A 59 -1.71 17.85 6.29
CA ALA A 59 -2.13 18.84 7.27
C ALA A 59 -1.71 20.26 6.84
N ASN A 60 -0.45 20.44 6.44
CA ASN A 60 0.06 21.73 5.94
C ASN A 60 -0.66 22.20 4.66
N ALA A 61 -0.94 21.28 3.72
CA ALA A 61 -1.69 21.60 2.50
C ALA A 61 -3.14 22.01 2.81
N MET A 62 -3.78 21.34 3.77
CA MET A 62 -5.14 21.68 4.21
C MET A 62 -5.19 23.02 4.95
N SER A 63 -4.17 23.37 5.74
CA SER A 63 -4.10 24.69 6.41
C SER A 63 -4.01 25.84 5.41
N LYS A 64 -3.40 25.62 4.25
CA LYS A 64 -3.26 26.62 3.17
C LYS A 64 -4.36 26.52 2.12
N ARG A 65 -5.41 25.75 2.38
CA ARG A 65 -6.49 25.54 1.42
C ARG A 65 -7.18 26.88 1.11
N PRO A 66 -7.16 27.35 -0.15
CA PRO A 66 -7.80 28.60 -0.53
C PRO A 66 -9.31 28.49 -0.41
N THR A 67 -9.96 29.62 -0.12
CA THR A 67 -11.42 29.71 -0.10
C THR A 67 -11.98 29.65 -1.50
N ARG A 68 -13.29 29.36 -1.61
CA ARG A 68 -13.97 29.28 -2.90
C ARG A 68 -13.85 30.57 -3.70
N GLU A 69 -14.02 31.71 -3.04
CA GLU A 69 -13.95 33.04 -3.66
C GLU A 69 -12.58 33.31 -4.28
N GLU A 70 -11.50 32.90 -3.59
CA GLU A 70 -10.14 33.00 -4.13
C GLU A 70 -9.97 32.09 -5.36
N LEU A 71 -10.57 30.89 -5.37
CA LEU A 71 -10.54 30.00 -6.53
C LEU A 71 -11.35 30.54 -7.72
N GLU A 72 -12.45 31.25 -7.47
CA GLU A 72 -13.26 31.94 -8.49
C GLU A 72 -12.50 33.13 -9.08
N LYS A 73 -11.84 33.93 -8.23
CA LYS A 73 -10.99 35.06 -8.66
C LYS A 73 -9.79 34.60 -9.50
N ASN A 74 -9.19 33.46 -9.16
CA ASN A 74 -8.12 32.85 -9.93
C ASN A 74 -8.61 32.12 -11.20
N GLY A 75 -9.92 32.13 -11.49
CA GLY A 75 -10.51 31.52 -12.69
C GLY A 75 -10.49 29.98 -12.69
N ILE A 76 -10.17 29.35 -11.56
CA ILE A 76 -10.08 27.89 -11.41
C ILE A 76 -11.49 27.31 -11.22
N LEU A 77 -12.33 27.99 -10.43
CA LEU A 77 -13.71 27.61 -10.20
C LEU A 77 -14.61 28.54 -11.03
N LYS A 78 -15.47 27.98 -11.88
CA LYS A 78 -16.56 28.77 -12.48
C LYS A 78 -17.67 28.89 -11.43
N GLY A 79 -18.03 30.14 -11.10
CA GLY A 79 -19.18 30.41 -10.25
C GLY A 79 -20.40 29.66 -10.80
N ALA A 80 -21.16 29.03 -9.91
CA ALA A 80 -22.34 28.27 -10.29
C ALA A 80 -23.28 29.19 -11.07
N CYS A 81 -23.70 28.77 -12.26
CA CYS A 81 -24.80 29.39 -12.98
C CYS A 81 -26.10 29.26 -12.17
#